data_AF-A0A6B3FFG5-F1
#
_entry.id   AF-A0A6B3FFG5-F1
#
_cell.length_a   1.000
_cell.length_b   1.000
_cell.length_c   1.000
_cell.angle_alpha   90.00
_cell.angle_beta   90.00
_cell.angle_gamma   90.00
#
_symmetry.space_group_name_H-M   'P 1'
#
loop_
_entity.id
_entity.type
_entity.pdbx_description
1 polymer ?
#
loop_
_entity_poly.entity_id
_entity_poly.type
_entity_poly.pdbx_seq_one_letter_code
_entity_poly.pdbx_strand_id
1 'polypeptide(L)' 'HLEMASRTGAWIGYGRRAETEYEIRKLAEGDTISLGEVTLTVMETPGHTPESISVLVHERADDTVPYGVLTGDALFIG' A
#
# COMPACT_ATOMS: atom_id res chain seq x y z
N HIS A 1 11.66 -5.14 7.45
CA HIS A 1 11.53 -3.82 6.78
C HIS A 1 12.72 -2.89 7.06
N LEU A 2 13.22 -2.75 8.31
CA LEU A 2 14.28 -1.77 8.65
C LEU A 2 15.60 -2.01 7.92
N GLU A 3 16.06 -3.26 7.84
CA GLU A 3 17.31 -3.59 7.12
C GLU A 3 17.19 -3.20 5.63
N MET A 4 16.08 -3.56 4.98
CA MET A 4 15.84 -3.22 3.58
C MET A 4 15.83 -1.72 3.36
N ALA A 5 15.08 -0.96 4.16
CA ALA A 5 15.05 0.50 4.13
C ALA A 5 16.46 1.10 4.29
N SER A 6 17.24 0.59 5.27
CA SER A 6 18.61 1.07 5.50
C SER A 6 19.57 0.79 4.34
N ARG A 7 19.37 -0.33 3.62
CA ARG A 7 20.25 -0.76 2.52
C ARG A 7 19.91 -0.11 1.19
N THR A 8 18.67 0.32 0.99
CA THR A 8 18.19 0.84 -0.30
C THR A 8 17.82 2.32 -0.26
N GLY A 9 17.62 2.90 0.93
CA GLY A 9 17.05 4.24 1.07
C GLY A 9 15.54 4.29 0.81
N ALA A 10 14.87 3.14 0.69
CA ALA A 10 13.42 3.09 0.55
C ALA A 10 12.72 3.50 1.85
N TRP A 11 11.55 4.13 1.72
CA TRP A 11 10.67 4.43 2.84
C TRP A 11 9.78 3.22 3.19
N ILE A 12 9.28 3.19 4.42
CA ILE A 12 8.36 2.15 4.91
C ILE A 12 6.96 2.75 4.97
N GLY A 13 6.00 2.16 4.27
CA GLY A 13 4.61 2.62 4.24
C GLY A 13 3.68 1.75 5.07
N TYR A 14 2.75 2.37 5.79
CA TYR A 14 1.67 1.71 6.52
C TYR A 14 0.37 2.48 6.38
N GLY A 15 -0.77 1.80 6.56
CA GLY A 15 -2.07 2.46 6.64
C GLY A 15 -2.08 3.56 7.71
N ARG A 16 -2.84 4.63 7.46
CA ARG A 16 -2.81 5.87 8.26
C ARG A 16 -3.02 5.66 9.76
N ARG A 17 -3.71 4.58 10.15
CA ARG A 17 -4.06 4.23 11.53
C ARG A 17 -3.01 3.42 12.27
N ALA A 18 -1.92 3.00 11.60
CA ALA A 18 -0.85 2.26 12.26
C ALA A 18 -0.21 3.07 13.39
N GLU A 19 0.45 2.45 14.35
CA GLU A 19 1.33 3.13 15.31
C GLU A 19 2.64 2.34 15.38
N THR A 20 3.77 3.02 15.18
CA THR A 20 5.10 2.39 15.08
C THR A 20 6.13 3.19 15.86
N GLU A 21 7.13 2.50 16.41
CA GLU A 21 8.25 3.11 17.14
C GLU A 21 9.34 3.70 16.21
N TYR A 22 9.15 3.61 14.90
CA TYR A 22 10.07 4.09 13.87
C TYR A 22 9.31 4.88 12.79
N GLU A 23 10.06 5.63 11.98
CA GLU A 23 9.50 6.49 10.95
C GLU A 23 8.79 5.67 9.85
N ILE A 24 7.55 6.06 9.57
CA ILE A 24 6.71 5.46 8.53
C ILE A 24 6.00 6.54 7.72
N ARG A 25 5.79 6.27 6.44
CA ARG A 25 4.86 7.02 5.60
C ARG A 25 3.45 6.51 5.87
N LYS A 26 2.59 7.40 6.36
CA LYS A 26 1.15 7.14 6.51
C LYS A 26 0.49 7.18 5.15
N LEU A 27 -0.19 6.10 4.80
CA LEU A 27 -0.95 5.94 3.56
C LEU A 27 -2.45 5.97 3.88
N ALA A 28 -3.18 6.87 3.24
CA ALA A 28 -4.62 7.03 3.38
C ALA A 28 -5.36 6.55 2.13
N GLU A 29 -6.67 6.36 2.25
CA GLU A 29 -7.57 6.09 1.12
C GLU A 29 -7.28 7.03 -0.07
N GLY A 30 -7.08 6.44 -1.26
CA GLY A 30 -6.84 7.17 -2.50
C GLY A 30 -5.42 7.69 -2.71
N ASP A 31 -4.50 7.54 -1.75
CA ASP A 31 -3.10 7.88 -1.95
C ASP A 31 -2.51 7.09 -3.12
N THR A 32 -1.73 7.76 -3.96
CA THR A 32 -1.07 7.15 -5.13
C THR A 32 0.44 7.10 -4.98
N ILE A 33 1.03 6.01 -5.45
CA ILE A 33 2.48 5.78 -5.51
C ILE A 33 2.83 5.39 -6.94
N SER A 34 3.61 6.23 -7.61
CA SER A 34 4.10 5.96 -8.97
C SER A 34 5.43 5.20 -8.94
N LEU A 35 5.52 4.12 -9.70
CA LEU A 35 6.70 3.28 -9.86
C LEU A 35 7.07 3.18 -11.35
N GLY A 36 7.40 4.32 -11.95
CA GLY A 36 7.54 4.44 -13.40
C GLY A 36 6.16 4.52 -14.05
N GLU A 37 5.83 3.54 -14.90
CA GLU A 37 4.52 3.49 -15.57
C GLU A 37 3.41 2.97 -14.66
N VAL A 38 3.76 2.06 -13.74
CA VAL A 38 2.81 1.46 -12.80
C VAL A 38 2.40 2.46 -11.73
N THR A 39 1.09 2.55 -11.48
CA THR A 39 0.52 3.34 -10.38
C THR A 39 -0.16 2.43 -9.37
N LEU A 40 0.25 2.55 -8.11
CA LEU A 40 -0.39 1.90 -6.99
C LEU A 40 -1.34 2.88 -6.30
N THR A 41 -2.58 2.47 -6.06
CA THR A 41 -3.56 3.26 -5.32
C THR A 41 -3.93 2.54 -4.03
N VAL A 42 -3.89 3.28 -2.92
CA VAL A 42 -4.20 2.76 -1.59
C VAL A 42 -5.72 2.70 -1.41
N MET A 43 -6.21 1.56 -0.94
CA MET A 43 -7.59 1.35 -0.54
C MET A 43 -7.60 0.83 0.91
N GLU A 44 -8.17 1.59 1.84
CA GLU A 44 -8.33 1.18 3.23
C GLU A 44 -9.31 -0.01 3.30
N THR A 45 -8.85 -1.09 3.93
CA THR A 45 -9.60 -2.34 4.07
C THR A 45 -9.57 -2.81 5.52
N PRO A 46 -10.07 -1.98 6.47
CA PRO A 46 -10.08 -2.35 7.87
C PRO A 46 -10.90 -3.62 8.08
N GLY A 47 -10.38 -4.53 8.91
CA GLY A 47 -11.01 -5.81 9.19
C GLY A 47 -10.06 -6.71 9.95
N HIS A 48 -9.11 -7.32 9.22
CA HIS A 48 -8.07 -8.14 9.84
C HIS A 48 -7.25 -7.34 10.86
N THR A 49 -6.83 -6.12 10.48
CA THR A 49 -6.36 -5.09 11.43
C THR A 49 -7.03 -3.74 11.17
N PRO A 50 -7.10 -2.83 12.18
CA PRO A 50 -7.70 -1.51 12.00
C PRO A 50 -7.01 -0.64 10.95
N GLU A 51 -5.71 -0.83 10.74
CA GLU A 51 -4.86 -0.11 9.80
C GLU A 51 -4.63 -0.83 8.47
N SER A 52 -5.31 -1.95 8.24
CA SER A 52 -5.19 -2.74 7.01
C SER A 52 -5.52 -1.90 5.78
N ILE A 53 -4.70 -2.07 4.74
CA ILE A 53 -4.90 -1.51 3.41
C ILE A 53 -4.72 -2.61 2.37
N SER A 54 -5.46 -2.48 1.27
CA SER A 54 -5.22 -3.18 0.02
C SER A 54 -4.61 -2.21 -0.99
N VAL A 55 -3.89 -2.75 -1.97
CA VAL A 55 -3.23 -1.93 -3.00
C VAL A 55 -3.79 -2.28 -4.36
N LEU A 56 -4.44 -1.31 -5.00
CA LEU A 56 -4.88 -1.41 -6.39
C LEU A 56 -3.69 -1.17 -7.31
N VAL A 57 -3.50 -2.04 -8.30
CA VAL A 57 -2.40 -1.96 -9.26
C VAL A 57 -2.95 -1.52 -10.61
N HIS A 58 -2.47 -0.41 -11.13
CA HIS A 58 -2.75 0.08 -12.48
C HIS A 58 -1.47 -0.05 -13.32
N GLU A 59 -1.57 -0.63 -14.51
CA GLU A 59 -0.41 -0.77 -15.40
C GLU A 59 0.09 0.60 -15.89
N ARG A 60 -0.82 1.58 -16.00
CA ARG A 60 -0.55 2.96 -16.39
C ARG A 60 -1.28 3.95 -15.49
N ALA A 61 -0.74 5.16 -15.38
CA ALA A 61 -1.30 6.23 -14.54
C ALA A 61 -2.72 6.66 -14.92
N ASP A 62 -3.07 6.57 -16.20
CA ASP A 62 -4.36 7.04 -16.73
C ASP A 62 -5.43 5.92 -16.80
N ASP A 63 -5.09 4.70 -16.36
CA ASP A 63 -6.03 3.58 -16.37
C ASP A 63 -7.15 3.82 -15.36
N THR A 64 -8.40 3.68 -15.80
CA THR A 64 -9.58 3.82 -14.94
C THR A 64 -10.00 2.51 -14.27
N VAL A 65 -9.43 1.39 -14.70
CA VAL A 65 -9.71 0.06 -14.17
C VAL A 65 -8.40 -0.54 -13.67
N PRO A 66 -8.29 -0.96 -12.39
CA PRO A 66 -7.09 -1.60 -11.90
C PRO A 66 -6.91 -2.98 -12.56
N TYR A 67 -5.66 -3.32 -12.89
CA TYR A 67 -5.27 -4.64 -13.36
C TYR A 67 -5.49 -5.71 -12.29
N GLY A 68 -5.23 -5.37 -11.04
CA GLY A 68 -5.38 -6.29 -9.92
C GLY A 68 -5.34 -5.58 -8.57
N VAL A 69 -5.55 -6.37 -7.51
CA VAL A 69 -5.49 -5.91 -6.12
C VAL A 69 -4.61 -6.84 -5.30
N LEU A 70 -3.71 -6.24 -4.52
CA LEU A 70 -2.96 -6.92 -3.46
C LEU A 70 -3.78 -6.77 -2.18
N THR A 71 -4.44 -7.85 -1.74
CA THR A 71 -5.45 -7.81 -0.67
C THR A 71 -4.89 -7.96 0.73
N GLY A 72 -3.60 -8.31 0.87
CA GLY A 72 -3.05 -8.75 2.15
C GLY A 72 -3.93 -9.87 2.73
N ASP A 73 -4.21 -9.77 4.03
CA ASP A 73 -5.03 -10.75 4.75
C ASP A 73 -6.52 -10.37 4.81
N ALA A 74 -6.93 -9.31 4.08
CA ALA A 74 -8.33 -8.89 4.03
C ALA A 74 -9.21 -9.87 3.23
N LEU A 75 -8.64 -10.54 2.23
CA LEU A 75 -9.33 -11.51 1.38
C LEU A 75 -8.36 -12.58 0.87
N PHE A 76 -8.74 -13.85 1.05
CA PHE A 76 -8.05 -15.02 0.53
C PHE A 76 -8.90 -15.75 -0.53
N ILE A 77 -8.28 -16.67 -1.26
CA ILE A 77 -9.00 -17.60 -2.15
C ILE A 77 -9.71 -18.65 -1.28
N GLY A 78 -11.02 -18.80 -1.47
CA GLY A 78 -11.86 -19.78 -0.78
C GLY A 78 -12.02 -21.09 -1.55
#